data_AF-A0A1L7XRX0-F1
#
_entry.id   AF-A0A1L7XRX0-F1
#
_cell.length_a   1.000
_cell.length_b   1.000
_cell.length_c   1.000
_cell.angle_alpha   90.00
_cell.angle_beta   90.00
_cell.angle_gamma   90.00
#
_symmetry.space_group_name_H-M   'P 1'
#
loop_
_entity.id
_entity.type
_entity.pdbx_description
1 polymer ?
#
loop_
_entity_poly.entity_id
_entity_poly.type
_entity_poly.pdbx_seq_one_letter_code
_entity_poly.pdbx_strand_id
1 'polypeptide(L)'
;MPAIRKVIPRRGREFWHSLDPDDLKQVMEAVMSEYDRSDPDQVHYSAGEAPNLPLTVCGPRISLPCFRDCQIFLLYGAVLIEGQGRLVDTCCSYIVKDEEWIGLCGSKTVIVVMEEGEQRGACRKNTLESQKRLLAERSKPGNKCVIM
;
A
#
# COMPACT_ATOMS: atom_id res chain seq x y z
N MET A 1 12.85 7.49 14.87
CA MET A 1 11.85 6.74 15.68
C MET A 1 10.60 6.66 14.83
N PRO A 2 10.16 5.48 14.37
CA PRO A 2 8.93 5.38 13.62
C PRO A 2 7.78 5.74 14.55
N ALA A 3 7.10 6.84 14.23
CA ALA A 3 5.97 7.34 14.99
C ALA A 3 4.71 7.00 14.24
N ILE A 4 4.20 5.76 14.38
CA ILE A 4 2.90 5.47 13.80
C ILE A 4 1.83 6.13 14.65
N ARG A 5 1.13 7.08 14.05
CA ARG A 5 -0.02 7.72 14.68
C ARG A 5 -1.30 7.11 14.12
N LYS A 6 -2.08 6.47 14.98
CA LYS A 6 -3.42 6.02 14.65
C LYS A 6 -4.34 7.23 14.45
N VAL A 7 -5.11 7.22 13.38
CA VAL A 7 -6.11 8.21 13.02
C VAL A 7 -7.44 7.48 12.87
N ILE A 8 -8.43 7.90 13.66
CA ILE A 8 -9.77 7.31 13.63
C ILE A 8 -10.54 7.99 12.49
N PRO A 9 -11.10 7.23 11.54
CA PRO A 9 -11.96 7.80 10.50
C PRO A 9 -13.20 8.45 11.11
N ARG A 10 -13.76 9.46 10.43
CA ARG A 10 -15.08 10.05 10.70
C ARG A 10 -16.18 9.02 10.52
N ARG A 11 -16.11 8.19 9.48
CA ARG A 11 -17.08 7.10 9.26
C ARG A 11 -16.86 5.95 10.24
N GLY A 12 -17.96 5.44 10.79
CA GLY A 12 -17.95 4.34 11.75
C GLY A 12 -17.55 2.99 11.13
N ARG A 13 -17.17 2.04 11.99
CA ARG A 13 -16.74 0.69 11.60
C ARG A 13 -17.78 -0.06 10.76
N GLU A 14 -19.07 0.12 11.06
CA GLU A 14 -20.18 -0.51 10.31
C GLU A 14 -20.19 -0.11 8.83
N PHE A 15 -19.92 1.15 8.53
CA PHE A 15 -19.79 1.62 7.15
C PHE A 15 -18.64 0.90 6.44
N TRP A 16 -17.45 0.85 7.06
CA TRP A 16 -16.28 0.22 6.45
C TRP A 16 -16.47 -1.29 6.25
N HIS A 17 -17.16 -1.97 7.17
CA HIS A 17 -17.50 -3.38 6.99
C HIS A 17 -18.55 -3.64 5.92
N SER A 18 -19.35 -2.64 5.55
CA SER A 18 -20.34 -2.78 4.47
C SER A 18 -19.71 -2.72 3.07
N LEU A 19 -18.45 -2.29 2.95
CA LEU A 19 -17.74 -2.26 1.68
C LEU A 19 -17.30 -3.66 1.27
N ASP A 20 -17.40 -3.94 -0.02
CA ASP A 20 -16.80 -5.14 -0.60
C ASP A 20 -15.29 -4.92 -0.75
N PRO A 21 -14.43 -5.68 -0.04
CA PRO A 21 -12.98 -5.55 -0.18
C PRO A 21 -12.47 -5.86 -1.59
N ASP A 22 -13.23 -6.60 -2.40
CA ASP A 22 -12.83 -6.94 -3.77
C ASP A 22 -13.28 -5.89 -4.79
N ASP A 23 -14.20 -4.99 -4.41
CA ASP A 23 -14.57 -3.81 -5.20
C ASP A 23 -13.57 -2.67 -4.93
N LEU A 24 -12.45 -2.72 -5.65
CA LEU A 24 -11.40 -1.71 -5.60
C LEU A 24 -11.96 -0.29 -5.81
N LYS A 25 -12.91 -0.11 -6.72
CA LYS A 25 -13.45 1.21 -7.04
C LYS A 25 -14.22 1.76 -5.83
N GLN A 26 -15.09 0.95 -5.25
CA GLN A 26 -15.88 1.33 -4.07
C GLN A 26 -14.97 1.69 -2.89
N VAL A 27 -13.96 0.85 -2.60
CA VAL A 27 -13.02 1.08 -1.50
C VAL A 27 -12.21 2.35 -1.72
N MET A 28 -11.67 2.55 -2.92
CA MET A 28 -10.87 3.72 -3.26
C MET A 28 -11.68 5.01 -3.16
N GLU A 29 -12.89 5.06 -3.73
CA GLU A 29 -13.78 6.23 -3.65
C GLU A 29 -14.15 6.56 -2.20
N ALA A 30 -14.45 5.54 -1.38
CA ALA A 30 -14.78 5.72 0.02
C ALA A 30 -13.59 6.29 0.82
N VAL A 31 -12.38 5.73 0.64
CA VAL A 31 -11.17 6.21 1.32
C VAL A 31 -10.78 7.61 0.84
N MET A 32 -10.83 7.86 -0.47
CA MET A 32 -10.52 9.19 -1.01
C MET A 32 -11.48 10.26 -0.47
N SER A 33 -12.78 9.96 -0.43
CA SER A 33 -13.78 10.86 0.15
C SER A 33 -13.58 11.08 1.65
N GLU A 34 -13.16 10.06 2.39
CA GLU A 34 -12.97 10.15 3.84
C GLU A 34 -11.82 11.07 4.24
N TYR A 35 -10.73 11.04 3.46
CA TYR A 35 -9.49 11.77 3.75
C TYR A 35 -9.26 12.94 2.78
N ASP A 36 -10.32 13.42 2.13
CA ASP A 36 -10.32 14.58 1.23
C ASP A 36 -9.21 14.49 0.13
N ARG A 37 -9.02 13.31 -0.46
CA ARG A 37 -8.03 13.07 -1.52
C ARG A 37 -8.64 13.30 -2.89
N SER A 38 -8.06 14.21 -3.66
CA SER A 38 -8.50 14.55 -5.01
C SER A 38 -7.73 13.85 -6.13
N ASP A 39 -6.52 13.37 -5.85
CA ASP A 39 -5.61 12.78 -6.84
C ASP A 39 -5.52 11.25 -6.65
N PRO A 40 -6.09 10.44 -7.56
CA PRO A 40 -6.05 8.99 -7.45
C PRO A 40 -4.63 8.42 -7.64
N ASP A 41 -3.72 9.15 -8.31
CA ASP A 41 -2.34 8.68 -8.50
C ASP A 41 -1.54 8.65 -7.18
N GLN A 42 -2.04 9.34 -6.15
CA GLN A 42 -1.45 9.41 -4.80
C GLN A 42 -2.04 8.37 -3.85
N VAL A 43 -2.91 7.49 -4.33
CA VAL A 43 -3.60 6.49 -3.52
C VAL A 43 -3.39 5.12 -4.14
N HIS A 44 -2.87 4.19 -3.34
CA HIS A 44 -2.48 2.86 -3.79
C HIS A 44 -3.29 1.80 -3.06
N TYR A 45 -4.03 1.00 -3.80
CA TYR A 45 -4.70 -0.18 -3.28
C TYR A 45 -3.71 -1.34 -3.20
N SER A 46 -3.66 -2.05 -2.08
CA SER A 46 -2.86 -3.28 -1.95
C SER A 46 -3.62 -4.32 -1.15
N ALA A 47 -3.76 -5.49 -1.76
CA ALA A 47 -4.37 -6.66 -1.15
C ALA A 47 -3.36 -7.82 -1.11
N GLY A 48 -3.33 -8.51 0.03
CA GLY A 48 -2.58 -9.74 0.21
C GLY A 48 -3.56 -10.87 0.50
N GLU A 49 -3.57 -11.87 -0.38
CA GLU A 49 -4.31 -13.11 -0.17
C GLU A 49 -3.35 -14.26 0.04
N ALA A 50 -3.47 -14.90 1.20
CA ALA A 50 -2.59 -15.96 1.60
C ALA A 50 -3.44 -17.02 2.33
N PRO A 51 -4.18 -17.85 1.58
CA PRO A 51 -5.18 -18.73 2.17
C PRO A 51 -4.57 -19.64 3.23
N ASN A 52 -5.30 -19.82 4.34
CA ASN A 52 -4.90 -20.61 5.51
C ASN A 52 -3.75 -20.04 6.36
N LEU A 53 -3.26 -18.83 6.08
CA LEU A 53 -2.31 -18.18 6.98
C LEU A 53 -3.05 -17.52 8.16
N PRO A 54 -2.71 -17.87 9.41
CA PRO A 54 -3.24 -17.18 10.56
C PRO A 54 -2.75 -15.72 10.55
N LEU A 55 -3.51 -14.80 11.18
CA LEU A 55 -3.12 -13.39 11.35
C LEU A 55 -1.72 -13.22 11.98
N THR A 56 -1.22 -14.27 12.63
CA THR A 56 0.10 -14.31 13.25
C THR A 56 1.26 -14.51 12.28
N VAL A 57 1.00 -14.88 11.03
CA VAL A 57 2.03 -15.09 10.00
C VAL A 57 1.85 -14.04 8.92
N CYS A 58 2.96 -13.43 8.51
CA CYS A 58 2.98 -12.43 7.46
C CYS A 58 3.38 -13.08 6.14
N GLY A 59 2.57 -12.83 5.12
CA GLY A 59 2.83 -13.24 3.75
C GLY A 59 3.76 -12.24 3.05
N PRO A 60 3.40 -11.75 1.85
CA PRO A 60 4.29 -10.91 1.05
C PRO A 60 4.59 -9.58 1.76
N ARG A 61 5.86 -9.16 1.65
CA ARG A 61 6.28 -7.80 1.96
C ARG A 61 6.11 -6.95 0.73
N ILE A 62 5.44 -5.82 0.86
CA ILE A 62 5.36 -4.81 -0.19
C ILE A 62 6.33 -3.68 0.13
N SER A 63 6.97 -3.15 -0.89
CA SER A 63 7.86 -1.99 -0.79
C SER A 63 7.39 -0.93 -1.77
N LEU A 64 7.02 0.23 -1.24
CA LEU A 64 6.63 1.40 -2.00
C LEU A 64 7.49 2.58 -1.54
N PRO A 65 7.98 3.43 -2.47
CA PRO A 65 8.76 4.62 -2.12
C PRO A 65 8.05 5.54 -1.13
N CYS A 66 6.72 5.59 -1.18
CA CYS A 66 5.92 6.45 -0.31
C CYS A 66 5.86 6.01 1.15
N PHE A 67 6.32 4.81 1.53
CA PHE A 67 6.33 4.37 2.94
C PHE A 67 7.21 5.22 3.86
N ARG A 68 8.05 6.09 3.30
CA ARG A 68 8.80 7.08 4.07
C ARG A 68 7.92 8.18 4.68
N ASP A 69 6.80 8.51 4.04
CA ASP A 69 5.81 9.45 4.57
C ASP A 69 4.45 9.19 3.89
N CYS A 70 3.62 8.37 4.53
CA CYS A 70 2.29 8.03 4.01
C CYS A 70 1.27 7.83 5.13
N GLN A 71 0.01 7.72 4.73
CA GLN A 71 -1.09 7.32 5.58
C GLN A 71 -1.68 6.02 5.06
N ILE A 72 -1.65 4.97 5.86
CA ILE A 72 -2.17 3.65 5.51
C ILE A 72 -3.52 3.46 6.18
N PHE A 73 -4.57 3.23 5.41
CA PHE A 73 -5.86 2.80 5.90
C PHE A 73 -5.94 1.27 5.84
N LEU A 74 -6.17 0.63 6.99
CA LEU A 74 -6.30 -0.82 7.12
C LEU A 74 -7.78 -1.20 7.11
N LEU A 75 -8.26 -1.80 6.02
CA LEU A 75 -9.65 -2.21 5.90
C LEU A 75 -9.88 -3.61 6.51
N TYR A 76 -9.02 -4.57 6.17
CA TYR A 76 -9.09 -5.96 6.67
C TYR A 76 -7.71 -6.55 6.93
N GLY A 77 -7.65 -7.55 7.82
CA GLY A 77 -6.43 -8.31 8.13
C GLY A 77 -5.53 -7.61 9.12
N ALA A 78 -4.22 -7.78 8.96
CA ALA A 78 -3.21 -7.18 9.81
C ALA A 78 -1.98 -6.77 9.01
N VAL A 79 -1.25 -5.76 9.49
CA VAL A 79 -0.01 -5.28 8.87
C VAL A 79 1.14 -5.36 9.87
N LEU A 80 2.29 -5.83 9.44
CA LEU A 80 3.53 -5.78 10.21
C LEU A 80 4.38 -4.61 9.72
N ILE A 81 4.81 -3.78 10.67
CA ILE A 81 5.72 -2.66 10.43
C ILE A 81 6.93 -2.85 11.33
N GLU A 82 8.14 -2.76 10.77
CA GLU A 82 9.37 -3.21 11.43
C GLU A 82 9.60 -2.48 12.75
N GLY A 83 9.41 -1.17 12.77
CA GLY A 83 9.66 -0.35 13.94
C GLY A 83 8.56 -0.34 15.01
N GLN A 84 7.38 -0.91 14.74
CA GLN A 84 6.23 -0.86 15.64
C GLN A 84 5.65 -2.24 15.98
N GLY A 85 5.91 -3.24 15.16
CA GLY A 85 5.25 -4.53 15.24
C GLY A 85 3.91 -4.54 14.50
N ARG A 86 2.98 -5.36 14.98
CA ARG A 86 1.77 -5.69 14.23
C ARG A 86 0.62 -4.75 14.54
N LEU A 87 0.03 -4.17 13.49
CA LEU A 87 -1.21 -3.42 13.51
C LEU A 87 -2.37 -4.37 13.18
N VAL A 88 -3.34 -4.46 14.10
CA VAL A 88 -4.52 -5.33 13.98
C VAL A 88 -5.85 -4.57 14.03
N ASP A 89 -5.86 -3.29 14.45
CA ASP A 89 -7.12 -2.55 14.48
C ASP A 89 -7.50 -2.13 13.05
N THR A 90 -8.46 -2.86 12.48
CA THR A 90 -9.04 -2.58 11.18
C THR A 90 -9.98 -1.37 11.22
N CYS A 91 -10.37 -0.91 10.04
CA CYS A 91 -11.19 0.29 9.82
C CYS A 91 -10.56 1.54 10.45
N CYS A 92 -9.23 1.60 10.47
CA CYS A 92 -8.45 2.70 11.04
C CYS A 92 -7.36 3.10 10.05
N SER A 93 -6.94 4.37 10.10
CA SER A 93 -5.73 4.79 9.40
C SER A 93 -4.56 5.01 10.34
N TYR A 94 -3.37 4.94 9.76
CA TYR A 94 -2.10 4.97 10.44
C TYR A 94 -1.15 5.83 9.63
N ILE A 95 -0.61 6.88 10.23
CA ILE A 95 0.46 7.65 9.58
C ILE A 95 1.75 6.86 9.75
N VAL A 96 2.40 6.51 8.65
CA VAL A 96 3.62 5.72 8.62
C VAL A 96 4.77 6.60 8.12
N LYS A 97 5.92 6.51 8.78
CA LYS A 97 7.10 7.31 8.49
C LYS A 97 8.35 6.45 8.53
N ASP A 98 9.28 6.75 7.63
CA ASP A 98 10.60 6.12 7.54
C ASP A 98 10.58 4.59 7.42
N GLU A 99 9.54 4.02 6.79
CA GLU A 99 9.47 2.57 6.55
C GLU A 99 9.90 2.23 5.11
N GLU A 100 10.64 1.14 4.94
CA GLU A 100 11.08 0.65 3.62
C GLU A 100 10.11 -0.35 3.01
N TRP A 101 9.42 -1.10 3.87
CA TRP A 101 8.50 -2.16 3.48
C TRP A 101 7.45 -2.35 4.57
N ILE A 102 6.32 -2.93 4.20
CA ILE A 102 5.31 -3.40 5.16
C ILE A 102 4.93 -4.84 4.85
N GLY A 103 4.68 -5.64 5.88
CA GLY A 103 4.25 -7.03 5.75
C GLY A 103 2.73 -7.14 5.82
N LEU A 104 2.10 -7.82 4.87
CA LEU A 104 0.67 -8.13 4.92
C LEU A 104 0.49 -9.46 5.67
N CYS A 105 -0.37 -9.51 6.69
CA CYS A 105 -0.46 -10.66 7.60
C CYS A 105 -1.88 -11.23 7.72
N GLY A 106 -1.96 -12.57 7.69
CA GLY A 106 -3.21 -13.32 7.71
C GLY A 106 -3.72 -13.71 6.33
N SER A 107 -4.93 -14.26 6.32
CA SER A 107 -5.54 -14.89 5.15
C SER A 107 -5.97 -13.89 4.08
N LYS A 108 -6.53 -12.75 4.50
CA LYS A 108 -6.91 -11.65 3.64
C LYS A 108 -6.55 -10.33 4.34
N THR A 109 -5.65 -9.58 3.73
CA THR A 109 -5.28 -8.23 4.17
C THR A 109 -5.58 -7.25 3.06
N VAL A 110 -6.29 -6.17 3.39
CA VAL A 110 -6.61 -5.11 2.45
C VAL A 110 -6.23 -3.77 3.07
N ILE A 111 -5.37 -3.05 2.36
CA ILE A 111 -4.93 -1.72 2.75
C ILE A 111 -5.03 -0.74 1.59
N VAL A 112 -5.18 0.52 1.96
CA VAL A 112 -5.08 1.66 1.04
C VAL A 112 -3.98 2.58 1.55
N VAL A 113 -2.97 2.83 0.72
CA VAL A 113 -1.83 3.69 1.05
C VAL A 113 -2.03 5.04 0.38
N MET A 114 -2.12 6.10 1.17
CA MET A 114 -2.23 7.48 0.69
C MET A 114 -0.88 8.16 0.88
N GLU A 115 -0.31 8.69 -0.20
CA GLU A 115 0.97 9.41 -0.14
C GLU A 115 0.81 10.72 0.65
N GLU A 116 1.79 11.03 1.50
CA GLU A 116 1.79 12.23 2.32
C GLU A 116 3.07 13.05 2.19
N GLY A 117 2.95 14.31 2.63
CA GLY A 117 4.07 15.24 2.78
C GLY A 117 4.98 15.33 1.55
N GLU A 118 6.27 15.14 1.79
CA GLU A 118 7.32 15.26 0.77
C GLU A 118 7.33 14.09 -0.22
N GLN A 119 6.64 12.99 0.10
CA GLN A 119 6.56 11.81 -0.76
C GLN A 119 5.36 11.82 -1.72
N ARG A 120 4.58 12.91 -1.77
CA ARG A 120 3.53 13.05 -2.79
C ARG A 120 4.10 13.02 -4.21
N GLY A 121 3.55 12.14 -5.04
CA GLY A 121 4.01 11.79 -6.37
C GLY A 121 5.24 10.88 -6.42
N ALA A 122 5.74 10.35 -5.28
CA ALA A 122 6.97 9.56 -5.25
C ALA A 122 6.83 8.23 -6.00
N CYS A 123 5.71 7.51 -5.81
CA CYS A 123 5.49 6.25 -6.51
C CYS A 123 5.37 6.48 -8.02
N ARG A 124 4.63 7.52 -8.45
CA ARG A 124 4.49 7.87 -9.86
C ARG A 124 5.83 8.19 -10.53
N LYS A 125 6.69 8.99 -9.86
CA LYS A 125 8.04 9.30 -10.37
C LYS A 125 8.88 8.03 -10.53
N ASN A 126 8.87 7.14 -9.54
CA ASN A 126 9.65 5.91 -9.58
C ASN A 126 9.17 4.94 -10.68
N THR A 127 7.86 4.83 -10.88
CA THR A 127 7.27 4.06 -11.99
C THR A 127 7.70 4.60 -13.34
N LEU A 128 7.68 5.93 -13.52
CA LEU A 128 8.11 6.58 -14.76
C LEU A 128 9.62 6.39 -15.02
N GLU A 129 10.45 6.51 -14.00
CA GLU A 129 11.89 6.26 -14.12
C GLU A 129 12.19 4.79 -14.45
N SER A 130 11.48 3.85 -13.82
CA SER A 130 11.61 2.42 -14.10
C SER A 130 11.22 2.10 -15.55
N GLN A 131 10.13 2.68 -16.05
CA GLN A 131 9.74 2.54 -17.46
C GLN A 131 10.80 3.12 -18.40
N LYS A 132 11.36 4.30 -18.11
CA LYS A 132 12.43 4.89 -18.91
C LYS A 132 13.69 4.01 -18.93
N ARG A 133 14.06 3.39 -17.80
CA ARG A 133 15.19 2.44 -17.73
C ARG A 133 14.93 1.21 -18.58
N LEU A 134 13.75 0.59 -18.47
CA LEU A 134 13.37 -0.57 -19.29
C LEU A 134 13.35 -0.26 -20.78
N LEU A 135 12.88 0.92 -21.17
CA LEU A 135 12.91 1.38 -22.56
C LEU A 135 14.35 1.64 -23.05
N ALA A 136 15.21 2.20 -22.20
CA ALA A 136 16.62 2.41 -22.50
C ALA A 136 17.44 1.11 -22.55
N GLU A 137 17.02 0.06 -21.84
CA GLU A 137 17.62 -1.27 -21.93
C GLU A 137 17.16 -2.01 -23.19
N ARG A 138 15.88 -1.89 -23.57
CA ARG A 138 15.35 -2.46 -24.83
C ARG A 138 15.92 -1.80 -26.08
N SER A 139 16.39 -0.55 -25.99
CA SER A 139 17.02 0.15 -27.11
C SER A 139 18.52 -0.12 -27.24
N LYS A 140 19.13 -0.94 -26.37
CA LYS A 140 20.51 -1.41 -26.54
C LYS A 140 20.56 -2.54 -27.60
N PRO A 141 21.28 -2.37 -28.73
CA PRO A 141 21.52 -3.47 -29.65
C PRO A 141 22.62 -4.35 -29.07
N GLY A 142 22.29 -5.57 -28.60
CA GLY A 142 23.32 -6.49 -28.13
C GLY A 142 22.82 -7.73 -27.39
N ASN A 143 22.21 -8.67 -28.12
CA ASN A 143 22.59 -10.09 -28.12
C ASN A 143 21.64 -10.85 -29.04
N LYS A 144 21.98 -10.88 -30.34
CA LYS A 144 21.58 -12.00 -31.19
C LYS A 144 22.34 -13.21 -30.66
N CYS A 145 21.70 -14.04 -29.84
CA CYS A 145 22.13 -15.42 -29.69
C CYS A 145 21.94 -16.08 -31.05
N VAL A 146 23.05 -16.22 -31.80
CA VAL A 146 23.14 -17.14 -32.92
C VAL A 146 23.15 -18.53 -32.32
N ILE A 147 22.07 -19.28 -32.51
CA ILE A 147 22.08 -20.72 -32.29
C ILE A 147 22.80 -21.30 -33.52
N MET A 148 24.01 -21.82 -33.31
CA MET A 148 24.64 -22.76 -34.25
C MET A 148 24.12 -24.16 -33.97
#